data_AF-A0A533U8E0-F1
#
_entry.id   AF-A0A533U8E0-F1
#
_cell.length_a   1.000
_cell.length_b   1.000
_cell.length_c   1.000
_cell.angle_alpha   90.00
_cell.angle_beta   90.00
_cell.angle_gamma   90.00
#
_symmetry.space_group_name_H-M   'P 1'
#
loop_
_entity.id
_entity.type
_entity.pdbx_description
1 polymer ?
#
loop_
_entity_poly.entity_id
_entity_poly.type
_entity_poly.pdbx_seq_one_letter_code
_entity_poly.pdbx_strand_id
1 'polypeptide(L)'
;PDNKIGIQCGFETGSLRLIGKYADRKLSPYKPEEWHWVVKEGVKTLNENNWIPAFTLIMGLDNDETDEDAWETIRLISELETEQPESMFTTTPLTFVPIGLLEKSEFFDIGNEMDAVQLGVMYKTWQHNFKYGIQKFMHKTSHNSSFKRKAFTTLAKTLGGVPLSAMEGYARRKGREHERVIETIKAKYW
;
A
#
# COMPACT_ATOMS: atom_id res chain seq x y z
N PRO A 1 19.17 -17.57 5.50
CA PRO A 1 20.27 -17.11 4.62
C PRO A 1 20.33 -15.58 4.67
N ASP A 2 21.52 -14.99 4.51
CA ASP A 2 21.67 -13.55 4.76
C ASP A 2 21.22 -12.65 3.59
N ASN A 3 21.00 -13.25 2.42
CA ASN A 3 20.58 -12.53 1.23
C ASN A 3 19.05 -12.57 1.09
N LYS A 4 18.43 -11.38 0.97
CA LYS A 4 16.99 -11.21 0.71
C LYS A 4 16.80 -10.66 -0.69
N ILE A 5 15.88 -11.23 -1.46
CA ILE A 5 15.62 -10.85 -2.86
C ILE A 5 14.30 -10.07 -2.91
N GLY A 6 14.32 -8.87 -3.49
CA GLY A 6 13.08 -8.15 -3.79
C GLY A 6 12.49 -8.65 -5.11
N ILE A 7 11.20 -8.93 -5.13
CA ILE A 7 10.49 -9.34 -6.35
C ILE A 7 9.28 -8.45 -6.55
N GLN A 8 8.96 -8.10 -7.79
CA GLN A 8 7.73 -7.37 -8.08
C GLN A 8 6.56 -8.35 -8.17
N CYS A 9 5.49 -8.08 -7.43
CA CYS A 9 4.29 -8.91 -7.42
C CYS A 9 3.05 -8.05 -7.72
N GLY A 10 2.12 -8.58 -8.52
CA GLY A 10 0.82 -7.94 -8.70
C GLY A 10 -0.05 -8.17 -7.47
N PHE A 11 -0.37 -7.10 -6.74
CA PHE A 11 -1.45 -7.09 -5.76
C PHE A 11 -2.76 -6.65 -6.41
N GLU A 12 -2.66 -5.80 -7.45
CA GLU A 12 -3.76 -5.33 -8.31
C GLU A 12 -4.82 -4.55 -7.53
N THR A 13 -5.63 -5.21 -6.69
CA THR A 13 -6.64 -4.62 -5.81
C THR A 13 -6.95 -5.59 -4.66
N GLY A 14 -7.40 -5.08 -3.52
CA GLY A 14 -8.01 -5.91 -2.49
C GLY A 14 -9.48 -6.22 -2.74
N SER A 15 -10.15 -5.58 -3.70
CA SER A 15 -11.55 -5.86 -3.99
C SER A 15 -11.74 -7.23 -4.65
N LEU A 16 -12.54 -8.09 -4.02
CA LEU A 16 -12.92 -9.39 -4.60
C LEU A 16 -13.77 -9.21 -5.87
N ARG A 17 -14.57 -8.15 -5.93
CA ARG A 17 -15.40 -7.80 -7.08
C ARG A 17 -14.53 -7.39 -8.28
N LEU A 18 -13.60 -6.47 -8.07
CA LEU A 18 -12.74 -5.95 -9.15
C LEU A 18 -11.72 -6.99 -9.61
N ILE A 19 -11.12 -7.75 -8.68
CA ILE A 19 -10.17 -8.79 -9.06
C ILE A 19 -10.86 -9.89 -9.90
N GLY A 20 -12.11 -10.25 -9.57
CA GLY A 20 -12.90 -11.18 -10.39
C GLY A 20 -13.26 -10.61 -11.76
N LYS A 21 -13.52 -9.31 -11.86
CA LYS A 21 -13.85 -8.64 -13.14
C LYS A 21 -12.66 -8.55 -14.09
N TYR A 22 -11.46 -8.28 -13.57
CA TYR A 22 -10.29 -7.89 -14.39
C TYR A 22 -9.12 -8.88 -14.41
N ALA A 23 -9.03 -9.76 -13.42
CA ALA A 23 -7.91 -10.68 -13.26
C ALA A 23 -8.30 -12.15 -13.42
N ASP A 24 -9.50 -12.47 -13.92
CA ASP A 24 -10.05 -13.84 -14.05
C ASP A 24 -9.01 -14.90 -14.50
N ARG A 25 -8.30 -14.65 -15.61
CA ARG A 25 -7.25 -15.58 -16.09
C ARG A 25 -5.93 -15.51 -15.33
N LYS A 26 -5.62 -14.39 -14.68
CA LYS A 26 -4.43 -14.22 -13.85
C LYS A 26 -4.57 -14.92 -12.49
N LEU A 27 -5.80 -15.13 -12.02
CA LEU A 27 -6.09 -15.76 -10.74
C LEU A 27 -6.01 -17.29 -10.80
N SER A 28 -6.24 -17.89 -11.96
CA SER A 28 -6.21 -19.34 -12.14
C SER A 28 -4.92 -19.97 -11.56
N PRO A 29 -5.01 -21.06 -10.76
CA PRO A 29 -6.19 -21.91 -10.56
C PRO A 29 -7.18 -21.46 -9.48
N TYR A 30 -6.94 -20.31 -8.83
CA TYR A 30 -7.76 -19.81 -7.73
C TYR A 30 -8.97 -19.01 -8.22
N LYS A 31 -10.02 -19.01 -7.42
CA LYS A 31 -11.21 -18.18 -7.62
C LYS A 31 -11.00 -16.77 -7.05
N PRO A 32 -11.77 -15.78 -7.52
CA PRO A 32 -11.72 -14.42 -6.98
C PRO A 32 -11.88 -14.36 -5.47
N GLU A 33 -12.78 -15.14 -4.88
CA GLU A 33 -13.03 -15.15 -3.43
C GLU A 33 -11.85 -15.65 -2.60
N GLU A 34 -10.92 -16.38 -3.24
CA GLU A 34 -9.70 -16.88 -2.62
C GLU A 34 -8.57 -15.84 -2.65
N TRP A 35 -8.76 -14.68 -3.30
CA TRP A 35 -7.69 -13.73 -3.56
C TRP A 35 -6.99 -13.24 -2.29
N HIS A 36 -7.74 -12.90 -1.24
CA HIS A 36 -7.15 -12.48 0.03
C HIS A 36 -6.29 -13.57 0.66
N TRP A 37 -6.74 -14.82 0.58
CA TRP A 37 -5.97 -15.98 1.05
C TRP A 37 -4.70 -16.18 0.21
N VAL A 38 -4.80 -16.09 -1.12
CA VAL A 38 -3.65 -16.18 -2.05
C VAL A 38 -2.61 -15.12 -1.72
N VAL A 39 -3.03 -13.88 -1.48
CA VAL A 39 -2.12 -12.79 -1.08
C VAL A 39 -1.45 -13.11 0.25
N LYS A 40 -2.22 -13.49 1.28
CA LYS A 40 -1.71 -13.77 2.63
C LYS A 40 -0.74 -14.96 2.65
N GLU A 41 -1.09 -16.08 2.05
CA GLU A 41 -0.20 -17.25 1.98
C GLU A 41 0.97 -17.02 1.03
N GLY A 42 0.76 -16.23 -0.03
CA GLY A 42 1.82 -15.82 -0.95
C GLY A 42 2.91 -15.03 -0.24
N VAL A 43 2.56 -14.00 0.54
CA VAL A 43 3.53 -13.22 1.33
C VAL A 43 4.34 -14.13 2.26
N LYS A 44 3.66 -14.99 3.02
CA LYS A 44 4.30 -15.92 3.94
C LYS A 44 5.28 -16.85 3.21
N THR A 45 4.82 -17.53 2.16
CA THR A 45 5.62 -18.46 1.36
C THR A 45 6.86 -17.77 0.77
N LEU A 46 6.68 -16.56 0.24
CA LEU A 46 7.79 -15.75 -0.29
C LEU A 46 8.81 -15.42 0.79
N ASN A 47 8.35 -14.95 1.96
CA ASN A 47 9.23 -14.56 3.04
C ASN A 47 10.01 -15.73 3.65
N GLU A 48 9.39 -16.90 3.81
CA GLU A 48 10.06 -18.14 4.24
C GLU A 48 11.22 -18.52 3.29
N ASN A 49 11.08 -18.16 2.00
CA ASN A 49 12.09 -18.38 0.97
C ASN A 49 13.00 -17.16 0.73
N ASN A 50 12.98 -16.17 1.64
CA ASN A 50 13.81 -14.96 1.60
C ASN A 50 13.49 -14.02 0.43
N TRP A 51 12.30 -14.13 -0.14
CA TRP A 51 11.76 -13.22 -1.14
C TRP A 51 10.85 -12.20 -0.47
N ILE A 52 11.05 -10.93 -0.81
CA ILE A 52 10.29 -9.80 -0.29
C ILE A 52 9.42 -9.27 -1.44
N PRO A 53 8.10 -9.49 -1.41
CA PRO A 53 7.22 -8.93 -2.42
C PRO A 53 7.19 -7.40 -2.33
N ALA A 54 7.45 -6.78 -3.46
CA ALA A 54 7.16 -5.39 -3.76
C ALA A 54 5.86 -5.36 -4.57
N PHE A 55 4.74 -5.19 -3.86
CA PHE A 55 3.42 -5.19 -4.44
C PHE A 55 3.13 -3.90 -5.19
N THR A 56 2.54 -4.05 -6.37
CA THR A 56 1.87 -2.96 -7.10
C THR A 56 0.37 -3.17 -7.08
N LEU A 57 -0.37 -2.14 -6.72
CA LEU A 57 -1.83 -2.09 -6.79
C LEU A 57 -2.26 -0.94 -7.71
N ILE A 58 -3.41 -1.06 -8.36
CA ILE A 58 -3.90 -0.08 -9.33
C ILE A 58 -5.17 0.55 -8.75
N MET A 59 -5.22 1.87 -8.74
CA MET A 59 -6.40 2.65 -8.38
C MET A 59 -7.06 3.21 -9.63
N GLY A 60 -8.39 3.29 -9.65
CA GLY A 60 -9.14 3.69 -10.83
C GLY A 60 -9.13 2.59 -11.90
N LEU A 61 -9.21 1.33 -11.49
CA LEU A 61 -9.24 0.17 -12.42
C LEU A 61 -10.50 0.15 -13.28
N ASP A 62 -11.54 0.83 -12.81
CA ASP A 62 -12.86 0.83 -13.40
C ASP A 62 -13.50 2.20 -13.27
N ASN A 63 -14.31 2.57 -14.24
CA ASN A 63 -15.19 3.73 -14.12
C ASN A 63 -16.31 3.49 -13.08
N ASP A 64 -16.53 2.24 -12.68
CA ASP A 64 -17.47 1.83 -11.62
C ASP A 64 -16.81 1.44 -10.29
N GLU A 65 -15.52 1.73 -10.09
CA GLU A 65 -14.85 1.49 -8.80
C GLU A 65 -15.60 2.24 -7.69
N THR A 66 -15.96 1.51 -6.63
CA THR A 66 -16.71 2.02 -5.49
C THR A 66 -15.77 2.27 -4.32
N ASP A 67 -16.19 3.14 -3.40
CA ASP A 67 -15.50 3.36 -2.12
C ASP A 67 -15.18 2.06 -1.38
N GLU A 68 -16.10 1.09 -1.42
CA GLU A 68 -15.93 -0.18 -0.71
C GLU A 68 -14.79 -1.01 -1.30
N ASP A 69 -14.55 -0.94 -2.61
CA ASP A 69 -13.44 -1.63 -3.27
C ASP A 69 -12.08 -1.11 -2.78
N ALA A 70 -11.98 0.20 -2.59
CA ALA A 70 -10.80 0.85 -2.03
C ALA A 70 -10.65 0.52 -0.53
N TRP A 71 -11.75 0.45 0.23
CA TRP A 71 -11.72 0.00 1.62
C TRP A 71 -11.33 -1.47 1.80
N GLU A 72 -11.74 -2.37 0.90
CA GLU A 72 -11.27 -3.76 0.89
C GLU A 72 -9.75 -3.83 0.74
N THR A 73 -9.19 -2.99 -0.13
CA THR A 73 -7.73 -2.86 -0.28
C THR A 73 -7.05 -2.39 1.01
N ILE A 74 -7.57 -1.34 1.65
CA ILE A 74 -7.05 -0.84 2.93
C ILE A 74 -7.10 -1.93 4.01
N ARG A 75 -8.23 -2.65 4.11
CA ARG A 75 -8.45 -3.73 5.08
C ARG A 75 -7.47 -4.88 4.86
N LEU A 76 -7.31 -5.36 3.63
CA LEU A 76 -6.40 -6.47 3.35
C LEU A 76 -4.94 -6.13 3.72
N ILE A 77 -4.48 -4.91 3.41
CA ILE A 77 -3.14 -4.46 3.84
C ILE A 77 -3.06 -4.41 5.37
N SER A 78 -4.09 -3.90 6.04
CA SER A 78 -4.14 -3.85 7.50
C SER A 78 -4.16 -5.25 8.14
N GLU A 79 -4.89 -6.20 7.56
CA GLU A 79 -4.95 -7.59 8.02
C GLU A 79 -3.61 -8.29 7.89
N LEU A 80 -2.88 -8.07 6.78
CA LEU A 80 -1.51 -8.56 6.65
C LEU A 80 -0.60 -8.04 7.78
N GLU A 81 -0.73 -6.77 8.15
CA GLU A 81 0.06 -6.18 9.23
C GLU A 81 -0.28 -6.74 10.61
N THR A 82 -1.54 -7.09 10.87
CA THR A 82 -2.01 -7.56 12.18
C THR A 82 -1.88 -9.07 12.34
N GLU A 83 -2.24 -9.83 11.30
CA GLU A 83 -2.19 -11.30 11.29
C GLU A 83 -0.77 -11.82 11.04
N GLN A 84 0.06 -11.09 10.29
CA GLN A 84 1.43 -11.48 9.94
C GLN A 84 2.45 -10.37 10.23
N PRO A 85 2.65 -9.98 11.51
CA PRO A 85 3.48 -8.82 11.86
C PRO A 85 4.97 -8.96 11.51
N GLU A 86 5.44 -10.19 11.34
CA GLU A 86 6.81 -10.52 10.92
C GLU A 86 6.98 -10.59 9.39
N SER A 87 5.87 -10.59 8.65
CA SER A 87 5.90 -10.61 7.19
C SER A 87 6.46 -9.31 6.64
N MET A 88 7.29 -9.45 5.61
CA MET A 88 8.02 -8.41 4.95
C MET A 88 7.47 -8.18 3.55
N PHE A 89 6.90 -7.00 3.31
CA PHE A 89 6.43 -6.59 2.00
C PHE A 89 6.42 -5.06 1.88
N THR A 90 6.26 -4.57 0.65
CA THR A 90 5.97 -3.15 0.40
C THR A 90 4.78 -3.07 -0.55
N THR A 91 3.99 -2.01 -0.48
CA THR A 91 2.84 -1.77 -1.36
C THR A 91 2.98 -0.41 -2.04
N THR A 92 2.83 -0.36 -3.36
CA THR A 92 2.91 0.89 -4.13
C THR A 92 1.65 1.04 -4.97
N PRO A 93 0.85 2.10 -4.72
CA PRO A 93 -0.29 2.41 -5.56
C PRO A 93 0.18 3.03 -6.88
N LEU A 94 -0.38 2.56 -7.98
CA LEU A 94 -0.24 3.12 -9.32
C LEU A 94 -1.59 3.72 -9.71
N THR A 95 -1.61 4.98 -10.12
CA THR A 95 -2.80 5.59 -10.71
C THR A 95 -2.89 5.18 -12.18
N PHE A 96 -4.08 4.81 -12.64
CA PHE A 96 -4.30 4.59 -14.07
C PHE A 96 -4.22 5.94 -14.81
N VAL A 97 -3.18 6.12 -15.63
CA VAL A 97 -3.07 7.25 -16.56
C VAL A 97 -3.38 6.73 -17.97
N PRO A 98 -4.54 7.06 -18.56
CA PRO A 98 -4.88 6.62 -19.91
C PRO A 98 -3.85 7.13 -20.92
N ILE A 99 -3.31 6.23 -21.74
CA ILE A 99 -2.23 6.52 -22.70
C ILE A 99 -2.61 7.63 -23.71
N GLY A 100 -3.90 7.78 -24.02
CA GLY A 100 -4.40 8.81 -24.96
C GLY A 100 -4.38 10.26 -24.44
N LEU A 101 -4.17 10.47 -23.13
CA LEU A 101 -3.99 11.81 -22.53
C LEU A 101 -2.51 12.25 -22.50
N LEU A 102 -1.56 11.34 -22.77
CA LEU A 102 -0.13 11.67 -22.75
C LEU A 102 0.30 12.63 -23.88
N GLU A 103 -0.47 12.73 -24.97
CA GLU A 103 -0.12 13.61 -26.10
C GLU A 103 -0.68 15.04 -25.98
N LYS A 104 -1.61 15.34 -25.06
CA LYS A 104 -2.34 16.63 -25.09
C LYS A 104 -2.70 17.30 -23.77
N SER A 105 -2.27 16.80 -22.62
CA SER A 105 -2.52 17.54 -21.38
C SER A 105 -1.24 17.67 -20.58
N GLU A 106 -1.03 18.87 -20.05
CA GLU A 106 -0.23 19.09 -18.85
C GLU A 106 -0.34 17.85 -17.96
N PHE A 107 0.82 17.30 -17.58
CA PHE A 107 0.95 16.13 -16.70
C PHE A 107 -0.28 15.98 -15.83
N PHE A 108 -1.03 14.88 -16.03
CA PHE A 108 -2.09 14.39 -15.17
C PHE A 108 -2.12 15.17 -13.85
N ASP A 109 -3.04 16.13 -13.70
CA ASP A 109 -3.09 16.98 -12.52
C ASP A 109 -3.61 16.13 -11.35
N ILE A 110 -2.71 15.29 -10.81
CA ILE A 110 -2.87 14.52 -9.57
C ILE A 110 -3.35 15.45 -8.44
N GLY A 111 -3.13 16.77 -8.57
CA GLY A 111 -3.57 17.79 -7.65
C GLY A 111 -5.08 18.06 -7.62
N ASN A 112 -5.83 17.79 -8.70
CA ASN A 112 -7.17 18.35 -8.80
C ASN A 112 -8.33 17.47 -8.35
N GLU A 113 -8.41 16.16 -8.61
CA GLU A 113 -9.56 15.35 -8.15
C GLU A 113 -9.19 13.89 -7.84
N MET A 114 -8.35 13.65 -6.83
CA MET A 114 -8.26 12.31 -6.24
C MET A 114 -9.43 12.12 -5.27
N ASP A 115 -10.20 11.06 -5.48
CA ASP A 115 -11.30 10.70 -4.59
C ASP A 115 -10.78 10.46 -3.15
N ALA A 116 -11.63 10.72 -2.15
CA ALA A 116 -11.30 10.61 -0.75
C ALA A 116 -10.79 9.21 -0.39
N VAL A 117 -11.37 8.14 -0.94
CA VAL A 117 -10.97 6.77 -0.60
C VAL A 117 -9.72 6.33 -1.37
N GLN A 118 -9.52 6.83 -2.59
CA GLN A 118 -8.25 6.69 -3.32
C GLN A 118 -7.07 7.34 -2.57
N LEU A 119 -7.29 8.54 -2.02
CA LEU A 119 -6.32 9.16 -1.10
C LEU A 119 -6.08 8.27 0.12
N GLY A 120 -7.12 7.62 0.63
CA GLY A 120 -7.03 6.64 1.71
C GLY A 120 -6.12 5.44 1.40
N VAL A 121 -6.28 4.84 0.22
CA VAL A 121 -5.40 3.74 -0.25
C VAL A 121 -3.95 4.22 -0.35
N MET A 122 -3.72 5.40 -0.94
CA MET A 122 -2.38 5.97 -1.02
C MET A 122 -1.79 6.26 0.37
N TYR A 123 -2.59 6.76 1.29
CA TYR A 123 -2.16 7.00 2.66
C TYR A 123 -1.81 5.70 3.39
N LYS A 124 -2.65 4.66 3.26
CA LYS A 124 -2.42 3.35 3.90
C LYS A 124 -1.15 2.67 3.36
N THR A 125 -0.92 2.70 2.05
CA THR A 125 0.29 2.12 1.45
C THR A 125 1.57 2.84 1.90
N TRP A 126 1.55 4.18 1.98
CA TRP A 126 2.67 4.95 2.52
C TRP A 126 2.91 4.66 4.01
N GLN A 127 1.83 4.60 4.79
CA GLN A 127 1.88 4.27 6.21
C GLN A 127 2.49 2.88 6.44
N HIS A 128 2.03 1.89 5.66
CA HIS A 128 2.56 0.53 5.67
C HIS A 128 4.06 0.51 5.33
N ASN A 129 4.45 1.07 4.19
CA ASN A 129 5.85 1.09 3.74
C ASN A 129 6.76 1.77 4.74
N PHE A 130 6.25 2.80 5.42
CA PHE A 130 7.00 3.51 6.44
C PHE A 130 7.24 2.65 7.69
N LYS A 131 6.19 1.99 8.19
CA LYS A 131 6.25 1.01 9.28
C LYS A 131 7.23 -0.11 8.94
N TYR A 132 7.14 -0.65 7.72
CA TYR A 132 8.04 -1.67 7.20
C TYR A 132 9.49 -1.19 7.06
N GLY A 133 9.71 0.02 6.54
CA GLY A 133 11.04 0.62 6.39
C GLY A 133 11.77 0.75 7.73
N ILE A 134 11.04 1.14 8.79
CA ILE A 134 11.55 1.14 10.16
C ILE A 134 11.91 -0.29 10.61
N GLN A 135 11.02 -1.27 10.43
CA GLN A 135 11.27 -2.66 10.80
C GLN A 135 12.50 -3.25 10.11
N LYS A 136 12.61 -3.09 8.78
CA LYS A 136 13.75 -3.56 7.97
C LYS A 136 15.07 -2.96 8.44
N PHE A 137 15.07 -1.67 8.76
CA PHE A 137 16.27 -1.03 9.31
C PHE A 137 16.62 -1.56 10.70
N MET A 138 15.64 -1.73 11.59
CA MET A 138 15.87 -2.29 12.93
C MET A 138 16.47 -3.69 12.85
N HIS A 139 15.99 -4.54 11.93
CA HIS A 139 16.54 -5.87 11.71
C HIS A 139 17.99 -5.84 11.17
N LYS A 140 18.32 -4.92 10.25
CA LYS A 140 19.69 -4.79 9.72
C LYS A 140 20.67 -4.15 10.71
N THR A 141 20.20 -3.27 11.59
CA THR A 141 21.05 -2.53 12.53
C THR A 141 21.11 -3.13 13.94
N SER A 142 20.44 -4.25 14.18
CA SER A 142 20.54 -5.01 15.43
C SER A 142 21.97 -5.45 15.77
N HIS A 143 22.91 -5.38 14.82
CA HIS A 143 24.33 -5.71 15.02
C HIS A 143 25.25 -4.48 15.22
N ASN A 144 24.76 -3.24 15.18
CA ASN A 144 25.61 -2.04 15.24
C ASN A 144 25.00 -0.87 16.05
N SER A 145 25.53 -0.72 17.28
CA SER A 145 25.40 0.40 18.25
C SER A 145 24.03 1.10 18.42
N SER A 146 23.48 1.01 19.63
CA SER A 146 22.19 1.61 20.07
C SER A 146 22.02 3.10 19.73
N PHE A 147 23.11 3.86 19.59
CA PHE A 147 23.08 5.27 19.23
C PHE A 147 22.68 5.50 17.75
N LYS A 148 23.25 4.75 16.80
CA LYS A 148 22.90 4.83 15.38
C LYS A 148 21.45 4.40 15.14
N ARG A 149 20.99 3.39 15.91
CA ARG A 149 19.59 2.95 15.92
C ARG A 149 18.65 4.09 16.31
N LYS A 150 18.93 4.79 17.42
CA LYS A 150 18.11 5.92 17.89
C LYS A 150 18.10 7.08 16.89
N ALA A 151 19.27 7.48 16.37
CA ALA A 151 19.38 8.57 15.41
C ALA A 151 18.61 8.29 14.12
N PHE A 152 18.70 7.09 13.56
CA PHE A 152 17.94 6.71 12.37
C PHE A 152 16.45 6.55 12.66
N THR A 153 16.04 5.92 13.77
CA THR A 153 14.61 5.82 14.10
C THR A 153 13.98 7.21 14.20
N THR A 154 14.69 8.18 14.78
CA THR A 154 14.27 9.59 14.78
C THR A 154 14.22 10.13 13.35
N LEU A 155 15.29 10.01 12.56
CA LEU A 155 15.35 10.54 11.19
C LEU A 155 14.28 9.95 10.26
N ALA A 156 14.06 8.64 10.34
CA ALA A 156 13.01 7.93 9.61
C ALA A 156 11.63 8.43 10.04
N LYS A 157 11.36 8.50 11.36
CA LYS A 157 10.11 9.09 11.90
C LYS A 157 9.86 10.50 11.39
N THR A 158 10.91 11.32 11.30
CA THR A 158 10.79 12.68 10.79
C THR A 158 10.57 12.69 9.27
N LEU A 159 11.31 11.92 8.48
CA LEU A 159 11.27 11.97 7.01
C LEU A 159 10.08 11.23 6.40
N GLY A 160 9.70 10.07 6.92
CA GLY A 160 8.49 9.37 6.45
C GLY A 160 7.19 9.95 6.99
N GLY A 161 7.26 10.77 8.04
CA GLY A 161 6.15 11.62 8.45
C GLY A 161 5.81 12.71 7.44
N VAL A 162 6.79 13.19 6.64
CA VAL A 162 6.57 14.31 5.71
C VAL A 162 5.52 14.00 4.65
N PRO A 163 5.56 12.86 3.91
CA PRO A 163 4.51 12.52 2.94
C PRO A 163 3.14 12.28 3.59
N LEU A 164 3.09 11.63 4.75
CA LEU A 164 1.85 11.42 5.50
C LEU A 164 1.24 12.75 5.95
N SER A 165 2.03 13.65 6.52
CA SER A 165 1.58 15.00 6.91
C SER A 165 1.17 15.85 5.71
N ALA A 166 1.81 15.69 4.55
CA ALA A 166 1.42 16.37 3.32
C ALA A 166 0.04 15.88 2.82
N MET A 167 -0.20 14.56 2.84
CA MET A 167 -1.51 13.97 2.53
C MET A 167 -2.60 14.41 3.51
N GLU A 168 -2.30 14.43 4.82
CA GLU A 168 -3.22 14.98 5.83
C GLU A 168 -3.54 16.46 5.57
N GLY A 169 -2.53 17.25 5.21
CA GLY A 169 -2.71 18.66 4.86
C GLY A 169 -3.53 18.86 3.59
N TYR A 170 -3.36 17.99 2.60
CA TYR A 170 -4.19 17.97 1.38
C TYR A 170 -5.64 17.61 1.71
N ALA A 171 -5.87 16.56 2.50
CA ALA A 171 -7.20 16.13 2.92
C ALA A 171 -7.98 17.27 3.59
N ARG A 172 -7.35 17.96 4.55
CA ARG A 172 -7.93 19.13 5.24
C ARG A 172 -8.31 20.28 4.30
N ARG A 173 -7.54 20.49 3.23
CA ARG A 173 -7.82 21.55 2.24
C ARG A 173 -8.92 21.16 1.26
N LYS A 174 -9.05 19.87 0.92
CA LYS A 174 -10.06 19.39 -0.04
C LYS A 174 -11.46 19.33 0.56
N GLY A 175 -11.60 18.80 1.76
CA GLY A 175 -12.91 18.77 2.42
C GLY A 175 -13.01 17.77 3.57
N ARG A 176 -14.16 17.83 4.24
CA ARG A 176 -14.45 17.00 5.42
C ARG A 176 -14.48 15.50 5.11
N GLU A 177 -14.80 15.14 3.88
CA GLU A 177 -14.84 13.75 3.43
C GLU A 177 -13.42 13.14 3.37
N HIS A 178 -12.49 13.79 2.66
CA HIS A 178 -11.08 13.39 2.63
C HIS A 178 -10.47 13.33 4.03
N GLU A 179 -10.76 14.32 4.88
CA GLU A 179 -10.28 14.33 6.26
C GLU A 179 -10.79 13.11 7.05
N ARG A 180 -12.09 12.79 6.97
CA ARG A 180 -12.69 11.63 7.64
C ARG A 180 -12.08 10.31 7.22
N VAL A 181 -11.74 10.13 5.95
CA VAL A 181 -11.07 8.91 5.47
C VAL A 181 -9.73 8.73 6.18
N ILE A 182 -8.91 9.79 6.22
CA ILE A 182 -7.60 9.76 6.89
C ILE A 182 -7.74 9.51 8.40
N GLU A 183 -8.70 10.17 9.05
CA GLU A 183 -9.00 9.94 10.47
C GLU A 183 -9.41 8.50 10.74
N THR A 184 -10.24 7.92 9.86
CA THR A 184 -10.69 6.53 9.96
C THR A 184 -9.51 5.56 9.83
N ILE A 185 -8.60 5.80 8.88
CA ILE A 185 -7.38 4.98 8.72
C ILE A 185 -6.51 5.06 9.96
N LYS A 186 -6.28 6.26 10.51
CA LYS A 186 -5.48 6.44 11.72
C LYS A 186 -6.12 5.77 12.95
N ALA A 187 -7.45 5.76 13.03
CA ALA A 187 -8.17 5.20 14.17
C ALA A 187 -8.30 3.67 14.13
N LYS A 188 -8.45 3.07 12.94
CA LYS A 188 -8.81 1.66 12.79
C LYS A 188 -7.77 0.80 12.07
N TYR A 189 -6.86 1.40 11.30
CA TYR A 189 -6.02 0.69 10.33
C TYR A 189 -4.54 1.14 10.37
N TRP A 190 -4.02 1.52 11.54
CA TRP A 190 -2.63 1.97 11.72
C TRP A 190 -1.68 0.86 12.21
#